data_AF-A0A8T1VLQ2-F1
#
_entry.id   AF-A0A8T1VLQ2-F1
#
_cell.length_a   1.000
_cell.length_b   1.000
_cell.length_c   1.000
_cell.angle_alpha   90.00
_cell.angle_beta   90.00
_cell.angle_gamma   90.00
#
_symmetry.space_group_name_H-M   'P 1'
#
loop_
_entity.id
_entity.type
_entity.pdbx_description
1 polymer ?
#
loop_
_entity_poly.entity_id
_entity_poly.type
_entity_poly.pdbx_seq_one_letter_code
_entity_poly.pdbx_strand_id
1 'polypeptide(L)'
;MAVPGTNQETMAEERNHSNGRRGSQQEQDEEEDDDDVEAELDEEEAARQEGRRLRAAIAEATEAREELQQRNIKLQRRIAALLLKNQENSAATSGAGADAAAPGAAGRREDKANASENAKRYLECLRSVHEAKVQMGTAQSQYDKVALELQARLDEKEAKVTEIQDAFLEFKREVARNAENLRTGKPIAKRVIAQFEAAELRKDQDVEKVRLKHINLRTHLKKLEQQLHAKEQLAEGLHLIDFEQLKIENQTLNEKIEERNEELHKLRKKTTSTVQVLTHIKEKLQFVLAENQTLKRESQELEEALTANRDQLAHKKKDRDATRQLAARLKSKDGFAKSELLIEDFDKRESDLVDLERRRAELIQRHAFLSRHTKQARKTTT
;
A
#
# COMPACT_ATOMS: atom_id res chain seq x y z
N MET A 1 79.84 17.14 -54.01
CA MET A 1 78.93 17.47 -55.14
C MET A 1 77.63 17.97 -54.53
N ALA A 2 77.46 19.29 -54.39
CA ALA A 2 76.97 20.26 -55.39
C ALA A 2 75.44 20.46 -55.30
N VAL A 3 75.05 21.60 -54.73
CA VAL A 3 73.74 22.32 -54.68
C VAL A 3 73.53 23.00 -56.08
N PRO A 4 72.34 23.39 -56.64
CA PRO A 4 71.23 24.21 -56.05
C PRO A 4 69.77 24.02 -56.58
N GLY A 5 68.75 24.58 -55.89
CA GLY A 5 67.82 25.66 -56.36
C GLY A 5 66.58 25.14 -57.12
N THR A 6 65.32 25.60 -57.02
CA THR A 6 64.71 26.91 -56.72
C THR A 6 63.16 26.77 -56.58
N ASN A 7 62.55 27.76 -55.91
CA ASN A 7 61.12 27.99 -55.63
C ASN A 7 60.21 28.22 -56.85
N GLN A 8 58.91 27.89 -56.73
CA GLN A 8 57.76 28.84 -56.84
C GLN A 8 56.41 28.07 -56.84
N GLU A 9 55.54 28.33 -55.86
CA GLU A 9 54.08 28.53 -56.03
C GLU A 9 53.40 28.68 -54.65
N THR A 10 52.28 29.39 -54.61
CA THR A 10 51.33 29.64 -53.49
C THR A 10 51.49 30.96 -52.70
N MET A 11 50.93 32.04 -53.26
CA MET A 11 50.40 33.17 -52.49
C MET A 11 49.12 33.65 -53.17
N ALA A 12 47.97 33.04 -52.85
CA ALA A 12 46.65 33.60 -53.13
C ALA A 12 45.52 32.83 -52.42
N GLU A 13 45.52 32.67 -51.09
CA GLU A 13 44.33 32.10 -50.41
C GLU A 13 44.26 32.36 -48.89
N GLU A 14 44.46 33.59 -48.41
CA GLU A 14 44.27 33.91 -46.97
C GLU A 14 43.61 35.27 -46.74
N ARG A 15 42.39 35.50 -47.24
CA ARG A 15 41.64 36.74 -46.91
C ARG A 15 40.16 36.63 -46.57
N ASN A 16 39.58 35.45 -46.30
CA ASN A 16 38.12 35.40 -46.06
C ASN A 16 37.60 34.56 -44.88
N HIS A 17 38.43 34.19 -43.89
CA HIS A 17 37.97 33.35 -42.77
C HIS A 17 37.97 34.01 -41.37
N SER A 18 38.28 35.30 -41.23
CA SER A 18 38.42 35.95 -39.91
C SER A 18 37.19 36.68 -39.38
N ASN A 19 36.12 36.85 -40.15
CA ASN A 19 35.00 37.73 -39.76
C ASN A 19 33.72 37.03 -39.26
N GLY A 20 33.69 35.68 -39.22
CA GLY A 20 32.53 34.90 -38.75
C GLY A 20 32.62 34.37 -37.32
N ARG A 21 33.81 34.42 -36.69
CA ARG A 21 34.07 33.76 -35.40
C ARG A 21 34.01 34.68 -34.18
N ARG A 22 33.92 35.99 -34.40
CA ARG A 22 33.85 37.01 -33.32
C ARG A 22 32.43 37.31 -32.85
N GLY A 23 31.41 37.11 -33.69
CA GLY A 23 30.01 37.33 -33.31
C GLY A 23 29.46 36.25 -32.38
N SER A 24 29.82 34.98 -32.61
CA SER A 24 29.31 33.84 -31.84
C SER A 24 29.93 33.67 -30.45
N GLN A 25 31.08 34.31 -30.18
CA GLN A 25 31.69 34.33 -28.84
C GLN A 25 31.11 35.45 -27.97
N GLN A 26 30.72 36.57 -28.57
CA GLN A 26 30.17 37.71 -27.84
C GLN A 26 28.71 37.47 -27.42
N GLU A 27 27.92 36.72 -28.20
CA GLU A 27 26.56 36.32 -27.84
C GLU A 27 26.53 35.17 -26.81
N GLN A 28 27.60 34.36 -26.70
CA GLN A 28 27.70 33.30 -25.67
C GLN A 28 28.20 33.82 -24.32
N ASP A 29 29.12 34.80 -24.32
CA ASP A 29 29.60 35.41 -23.08
C ASP A 29 28.53 36.31 -22.42
N GLU A 30 27.61 36.91 -23.19
CA GLU A 30 26.49 37.71 -22.64
C GLU A 30 25.32 36.85 -22.10
N GLU A 31 25.10 35.63 -22.64
CA GLU A 31 24.11 34.68 -22.10
C GLU A 31 24.59 33.96 -20.83
N GLU A 32 25.90 33.66 -20.70
CA GLU A 32 26.47 33.06 -19.47
C GLU A 32 26.51 34.04 -18.29
N ASP A 33 26.73 35.34 -18.52
CA ASP A 33 26.73 36.38 -17.47
C ASP A 33 25.31 36.68 -16.95
N ASP A 34 24.26 36.57 -17.79
CA ASP A 34 22.86 36.77 -17.36
C ASP A 34 22.33 35.58 -16.53
N ASP A 35 22.71 34.34 -16.89
CA ASP A 35 22.34 33.11 -16.15
C ASP A 35 22.97 33.06 -14.72
N ASP A 36 24.22 33.54 -14.57
CA ASP A 36 24.90 33.59 -13.26
C ASP A 36 24.29 34.68 -12.33
N VAL A 37 23.82 35.79 -12.88
CA VAL A 37 23.15 36.85 -12.11
C VAL A 37 21.73 36.42 -11.71
N GLU A 38 21.01 35.69 -12.57
CA GLU A 38 19.69 35.14 -12.25
C GLU A 38 19.78 34.06 -11.15
N ALA A 39 20.82 33.22 -11.16
CA ALA A 39 21.09 32.24 -10.12
C ALA A 39 21.44 32.87 -8.74
N GLU A 40 22.25 33.94 -8.70
CA GLU A 40 22.54 34.66 -7.45
C GLU A 40 21.30 35.36 -6.86
N LEU A 41 20.41 35.89 -7.71
CA LEU A 41 19.16 36.51 -7.29
C LEU A 41 18.19 35.47 -6.70
N ASP A 42 18.12 34.28 -7.29
CA ASP A 42 17.30 33.16 -6.80
C ASP A 42 17.78 32.64 -5.43
N GLU A 43 19.09 32.54 -5.21
CA GLU A 43 19.65 32.16 -3.91
C GLU A 43 19.37 33.23 -2.82
N GLU A 44 19.48 34.52 -3.18
CA GLU A 44 19.20 35.61 -2.25
C GLU A 44 17.70 35.70 -1.90
N GLU A 45 16.81 35.44 -2.86
CA GLU A 45 15.38 35.32 -2.63
C GLU A 45 15.02 34.11 -1.75
N ALA A 46 15.66 32.95 -1.97
CA ALA A 46 15.48 31.77 -1.13
C ALA A 46 15.92 32.03 0.32
N ALA A 47 17.06 32.69 0.54
CA ALA A 47 17.54 33.07 1.87
C ALA A 47 16.60 34.08 2.56
N ARG A 48 16.04 35.03 1.81
CA ARG A 48 15.02 35.97 2.33
C ARG A 48 13.73 35.26 2.70
N GLN A 49 13.28 34.28 1.91
CA GLN A 49 12.09 33.48 2.19
C GLN A 49 12.28 32.61 3.44
N GLU A 50 13.45 31.97 3.59
CA GLU A 50 13.80 31.20 4.78
C GLU A 50 13.89 32.09 6.03
N GLY A 51 14.50 33.27 5.91
CA GLY A 51 14.55 34.27 6.96
C GLY A 51 13.16 34.76 7.40
N ARG A 52 12.23 34.94 6.45
CA ARG A 52 10.82 35.26 6.76
C ARG A 52 10.12 34.11 7.48
N ARG A 53 10.34 32.86 7.03
CA ARG A 53 9.78 31.66 7.67
C ARG A 53 10.27 31.48 9.10
N LEU A 54 11.57 31.67 9.34
CA LEU A 54 12.15 31.59 10.69
C LEU A 54 11.62 32.70 11.60
N ARG A 55 11.48 33.93 11.10
CA ARG A 55 10.87 35.04 11.87
C ARG A 55 9.40 34.77 12.21
N ALA A 56 8.63 34.22 11.28
CA ALA A 56 7.25 33.82 11.52
C ALA A 56 7.17 32.70 12.57
N ALA A 57 8.03 31.67 12.47
CA ALA A 57 8.08 30.58 13.45
C ALA A 57 8.50 31.07 14.85
N ILE A 58 9.43 32.02 14.94
CA ILE A 58 9.81 32.65 16.21
C ILE A 58 8.64 33.45 16.79
N ALA A 59 7.93 34.23 15.97
CA ALA A 59 6.77 35.00 16.41
C ALA A 59 5.65 34.07 16.95
N GLU A 60 5.31 33.02 16.21
CA GLU A 60 4.32 32.02 16.63
C GLU A 60 4.74 31.31 17.92
N ALA A 61 6.02 30.93 18.05
CA ALA A 61 6.56 30.34 19.28
C ALA A 61 6.52 31.31 20.47
N THR A 62 6.74 32.61 20.25
CA THR A 62 6.63 33.62 21.31
C THR A 62 5.18 33.83 21.75
N GLU A 63 4.24 33.90 20.82
CA GLU A 63 2.80 34.00 21.13
C GLU A 63 2.32 32.76 21.90
N ALA A 64 2.68 31.56 21.44
CA ALA A 64 2.36 30.32 22.14
C ALA A 64 2.95 30.28 23.57
N ARG A 65 4.16 30.80 23.77
CA ARG A 65 4.78 30.92 25.10
C ARG A 65 4.01 31.89 25.99
N GLU A 66 3.60 33.04 25.47
CA GLU A 66 2.80 34.03 26.19
C GLU A 66 1.41 33.48 26.56
N GLU A 67 0.74 32.78 25.65
CA GLU A 67 -0.52 32.10 25.95
C GLU A 67 -0.37 31.07 27.06
N LEU A 68 0.68 30.24 27.00
CA LEU A 68 0.97 29.26 28.03
C LEU A 68 1.28 29.92 29.38
N GLN A 69 2.02 31.03 29.39
CA GLN A 69 2.26 31.81 30.61
C GLN A 69 0.96 32.38 31.18
N GLN A 70 0.10 32.96 30.34
CA GLN A 70 -1.20 33.48 30.79
C GLN A 70 -2.11 32.36 31.32
N ARG A 71 -2.13 31.19 30.65
CA ARG A 71 -2.84 29.98 31.13
C ARG A 71 -2.28 29.52 32.46
N ASN A 72 -0.95 29.51 32.62
CA ASN A 72 -0.29 29.14 33.86
C ASN A 72 -0.67 30.10 35.00
N ILE A 73 -0.65 31.41 34.77
CA ILE A 73 -1.09 32.42 35.75
C ILE A 73 -2.57 32.22 36.13
N LYS A 74 -3.45 31.97 35.15
CA LYS A 74 -4.87 31.67 35.40
C LYS A 74 -5.05 30.41 36.24
N LEU A 75 -4.30 29.35 35.94
CA LEU A 75 -4.32 28.10 36.71
C LEU A 75 -3.78 28.31 38.13
N GLN A 76 -2.67 29.04 38.30
CA GLN A 76 -2.12 29.39 39.62
C GLN A 76 -3.12 30.20 40.45
N ARG A 77 -3.79 31.20 39.86
CA ARG A 77 -4.87 31.95 40.53
C ARG A 77 -6.04 31.04 40.91
N ARG A 78 -6.42 30.11 40.04
CA ARG A 78 -7.51 29.15 40.30
C ARG A 78 -7.12 28.14 41.38
N ILE A 79 -5.87 27.69 41.41
CA ILE A 79 -5.32 26.85 42.48
C ILE A 79 -5.30 27.62 43.79
N ALA A 80 -4.84 28.87 43.81
CA ALA A 80 -4.86 29.70 45.02
C ALA A 80 -6.29 29.90 45.55
N ALA A 81 -7.26 30.17 44.66
CA ALA A 81 -8.67 30.28 45.03
C ALA A 81 -9.26 28.95 45.55
N LEU A 82 -8.88 27.82 44.93
CA LEU A 82 -9.29 26.49 45.41
C LEU A 82 -8.65 26.15 46.74
N LEU A 83 -7.38 26.49 46.99
CA LEU A 83 -6.70 26.30 48.26
C LEU A 83 -7.34 27.13 49.37
N LEU A 84 -7.66 28.41 49.10
CA LEU A 84 -8.41 29.27 50.03
C LEU A 84 -9.78 28.67 50.35
N LYS A 85 -10.54 28.26 49.32
CA LYS A 85 -11.85 27.63 49.48
C LYS A 85 -11.76 26.27 50.18
N ASN A 86 -10.69 25.50 49.98
CA ASN A 86 -10.45 24.26 50.70
C ASN A 86 -10.05 24.52 52.16
N GLN A 87 -9.35 25.61 52.44
CA GLN A 87 -9.02 26.02 53.80
C GLN A 87 -10.27 26.50 54.55
N GLU A 88 -11.15 27.26 53.89
CA GLU A 88 -12.46 27.66 54.38
C GLU A 88 -13.39 26.45 54.59
N ASN A 89 -13.47 25.53 53.61
CA ASN A 89 -14.24 24.30 53.76
C ASN A 89 -13.65 23.38 54.85
N SER A 90 -12.32 23.26 54.96
CA SER A 90 -11.68 22.43 55.99
C SER A 90 -11.85 23.04 57.39
N ALA A 91 -11.95 24.36 57.51
CA ALA A 91 -12.30 25.06 58.76
C ALA A 91 -13.80 24.94 59.10
N ALA A 92 -14.68 24.95 58.09
CA ALA A 92 -16.12 24.71 58.25
C ALA A 92 -16.46 23.24 58.58
N THR A 93 -15.66 22.28 58.10
CA THR A 93 -15.87 20.84 58.37
C THR A 93 -15.19 20.36 59.67
N SER A 94 -14.34 21.18 60.32
CA SER A 94 -13.85 20.90 61.68
C SER A 94 -14.82 21.33 62.79
N GLY A 95 -15.99 21.88 62.43
CA GLY A 95 -17.01 22.37 63.37
C GLY A 95 -18.25 21.48 63.56
N ALA A 96 -18.35 20.33 62.89
CA ALA A 96 -19.52 19.47 63.02
C ALA A 96 -19.19 17.97 62.88
N GLY A 97 -19.33 17.25 64.00
CA GLY A 97 -19.88 15.90 64.04
C GLY A 97 -18.98 14.74 63.64
N ALA A 98 -18.65 13.91 64.64
CA ALA A 98 -18.33 12.51 64.46
C ALA A 98 -19.50 11.75 63.77
N ASP A 99 -19.17 10.55 63.28
CA ASP A 99 -20.05 9.50 62.75
C ASP A 99 -20.44 9.56 61.26
N ALA A 100 -19.68 8.83 60.44
CA ALA A 100 -20.21 7.81 59.53
C ALA A 100 -19.07 7.14 58.73
N ALA A 101 -18.83 5.85 58.97
CA ALA A 101 -17.99 5.00 58.14
C ALA A 101 -18.66 4.74 56.79
N ALA A 102 -18.20 5.44 55.74
CA ALA A 102 -18.56 5.16 54.34
C ALA A 102 -17.35 4.54 53.60
N PRO A 103 -17.55 3.53 52.73
CA PRO A 103 -16.49 2.73 52.12
C PRO A 103 -15.73 3.43 50.97
N GLY A 104 -15.78 4.77 50.90
CA GLY A 104 -15.03 5.59 49.93
C GLY A 104 -13.83 6.35 50.52
N ALA A 105 -13.53 6.15 51.81
CA ALA A 105 -12.49 6.87 52.54
C ALA A 105 -11.05 6.42 52.22
N ALA A 106 -10.88 5.20 51.69
CA ALA A 106 -9.57 4.66 51.32
C ALA A 106 -8.98 5.39 50.10
N GLY A 107 -9.76 5.51 49.00
CA GLY A 107 -9.34 6.24 47.80
C GLY A 107 -9.06 7.73 48.05
N ARG A 108 -9.89 8.40 48.87
CA ARG A 108 -9.64 9.82 49.23
C ARG A 108 -8.40 10.02 50.13
N ARG A 109 -8.01 9.02 50.92
CA ARG A 109 -6.77 9.06 51.72
C ARG A 109 -5.54 8.84 50.84
N GLU A 110 -5.62 7.92 49.88
CA GLU A 110 -4.56 7.68 48.90
C GLU A 110 -4.39 8.88 47.96
N ASP A 111 -5.47 9.47 47.45
CA ASP A 111 -5.43 10.68 46.62
C ASP A 111 -4.87 11.89 47.38
N LYS A 112 -5.19 12.03 48.67
CA LYS A 112 -4.67 13.12 49.52
C LYS A 112 -3.21 12.89 49.92
N ALA A 113 -2.80 11.63 50.11
CA ALA A 113 -1.40 11.26 50.33
C ALA A 113 -0.56 11.51 49.07
N ASN A 114 -1.07 11.10 47.89
CA ASN A 114 -0.46 11.36 46.59
C ASN A 114 -0.39 12.85 46.26
N ALA A 115 -1.43 13.63 46.58
CA ALA A 115 -1.42 15.09 46.41
C ALA A 115 -0.41 15.77 47.36
N SER A 116 -0.31 15.30 48.60
CA SER A 116 0.69 15.74 49.57
C SER A 116 2.12 15.38 49.13
N GLU A 117 2.31 14.19 48.56
CA GLU A 117 3.60 13.74 48.05
C GLU A 117 4.01 14.51 46.79
N ASN A 118 3.07 14.76 45.88
CA ASN A 118 3.29 15.61 44.71
C ASN A 118 3.59 17.07 45.10
N ALA A 119 2.93 17.61 46.13
CA ALA A 119 3.25 18.92 46.67
C ALA A 119 4.67 18.97 47.28
N LYS A 120 5.09 17.90 47.97
CA LYS A 120 6.47 17.77 48.48
C LYS A 120 7.49 17.70 47.34
N ARG A 121 7.25 16.88 46.31
CA ARG A 121 8.11 16.78 45.12
C ARG A 121 8.20 18.10 44.36
N TYR A 122 7.09 18.83 44.25
CA TYR A 122 7.06 20.16 43.64
C TYR A 122 7.88 21.18 44.46
N LEU A 123 7.73 21.18 45.79
CA LEU A 123 8.53 22.05 46.67
C LEU A 123 10.03 21.69 46.64
N GLU A 124 10.36 20.42 46.53
CA GLU A 124 11.73 19.93 46.37
C GLU A 124 12.32 20.33 45.02
N CYS A 125 11.55 20.23 43.93
CA CYS A 125 11.92 20.72 42.62
C CYS A 125 12.14 22.25 42.63
N LEU A 126 11.24 23.02 43.24
CA LEU A 126 11.41 24.47 43.39
C LEU A 126 12.65 24.82 44.22
N ARG A 127 12.94 24.05 45.28
CA ARG A 127 14.15 24.22 46.08
C ARG A 127 15.40 23.93 45.29
N SER A 128 15.42 22.84 44.51
CA SER A 128 16.52 22.50 43.61
C SER A 128 16.74 23.58 42.55
N VAL A 129 15.68 24.12 41.96
CA VAL A 129 15.77 25.23 41.00
C VAL A 129 16.29 26.51 41.67
N HIS A 130 15.83 26.82 42.88
CA HIS A 130 16.33 27.97 43.63
C HIS A 130 17.82 27.79 43.99
N GLU A 131 18.22 26.61 44.44
CA GLU A 131 19.60 26.27 44.74
C GLU A 131 20.48 26.36 43.50
N ALA A 132 20.04 25.81 42.35
CA ALA A 132 20.73 25.95 41.07
C ALA A 132 20.87 27.42 40.66
N LYS A 133 19.83 28.25 40.86
CA LYS A 133 19.91 29.70 40.59
C LYS A 133 20.91 30.40 41.49
N VAL A 134 20.94 30.07 42.78
CA VAL A 134 21.91 30.62 43.73
C VAL A 134 23.32 30.18 43.34
N GLN A 135 23.53 28.90 43.01
CA GLN A 135 24.81 28.39 42.53
C GLN A 135 25.26 29.05 41.23
N MET A 136 24.36 29.29 40.28
CA MET A 136 24.67 30.05 39.07
C MET A 136 25.07 31.49 39.39
N GLY A 137 24.35 32.16 40.30
CA GLY A 137 24.67 33.52 40.71
C GLY A 137 26.02 33.63 41.43
N THR A 138 26.35 32.67 42.30
CA THR A 138 27.64 32.63 42.98
C THR A 138 28.78 32.31 42.01
N ALA A 139 28.58 31.35 41.10
CA ALA A 139 29.56 31.03 40.06
C ALA A 139 29.80 32.23 39.14
N GLN A 140 28.74 32.93 38.72
CA GLN A 140 28.85 34.15 37.92
C GLN A 140 29.66 35.21 38.64
N SER A 141 29.35 35.50 39.91
CA SER A 141 30.12 36.46 40.70
C SER A 141 31.59 36.05 40.89
N GLN A 142 31.88 34.75 40.99
CA GLN A 142 33.26 34.25 41.03
C GLN A 142 33.98 34.46 39.69
N TYR A 143 33.34 34.13 38.57
CA TYR A 143 33.91 34.35 37.24
C TYR A 143 34.12 35.84 36.94
N ASP A 144 33.19 36.70 37.35
CA ASP A 144 33.33 38.16 37.20
C ASP A 144 34.52 38.70 38.00
N LYS A 145 34.71 38.21 39.24
CA LYS A 145 35.89 38.58 40.05
C LYS A 145 37.19 38.13 39.39
N VAL A 146 37.25 36.88 38.93
CA VAL A 146 38.44 36.35 38.24
C VAL A 146 38.70 37.12 36.94
N ALA A 147 37.66 37.48 36.19
CA ALA A 147 37.79 38.28 34.97
C ALA A 147 38.36 39.66 35.27
N LEU A 148 37.88 40.34 36.33
CA LEU A 148 38.43 41.63 36.77
C LEU A 148 39.89 41.53 37.22
N GLU A 149 40.24 40.49 37.98
CA GLU A 149 41.63 40.26 38.42
C GLU A 149 42.57 39.99 37.22
N LEU A 150 42.12 39.18 36.26
CA LEU A 150 42.87 38.90 35.04
C LEU A 150 43.04 40.16 34.18
N GLN A 151 41.99 40.99 34.08
CA GLN A 151 42.05 42.26 33.36
C GLN A 151 43.04 43.22 34.02
N ALA A 152 42.96 43.40 35.35
CA ALA A 152 43.90 44.27 36.08
C ALA A 152 45.35 43.80 35.91
N ARG A 153 45.58 42.49 35.90
CA ARG A 153 46.91 41.91 35.67
C ARG A 153 47.38 42.11 34.23
N LEU A 154 46.47 42.09 33.26
CA LEU A 154 46.78 42.38 31.86
C LEU A 154 47.16 43.86 31.71
N ASP A 155 46.37 44.78 32.26
CA ASP A 155 46.63 46.22 32.22
C ASP A 155 48.00 46.56 32.87
N GLU A 156 48.33 45.93 34.01
CA GLU A 156 49.64 46.10 34.67
C GLU A 156 50.80 45.61 33.78
N LYS A 157 50.61 44.50 33.08
CA LYS A 157 51.63 43.94 32.17
C LYS A 157 51.79 44.81 30.93
N GLU A 158 50.71 45.32 30.37
CA GLU A 158 50.74 46.24 29.24
C GLU A 158 51.48 47.53 29.62
N ALA A 159 51.16 48.12 30.77
CA ALA A 159 51.86 49.31 31.28
C ALA A 159 53.38 49.09 31.43
N LYS A 160 53.78 47.93 31.97
CA LYS A 160 55.20 47.55 32.08
C LYS A 160 55.85 47.36 30.72
N VAL A 161 55.16 46.77 29.75
CA VAL A 161 55.68 46.61 28.38
C VAL A 161 55.89 47.96 27.72
N THR A 162 54.93 48.88 27.85
CA THR A 162 55.07 50.24 27.31
C THR A 162 56.23 51.00 27.97
N GLU A 163 56.38 50.90 29.29
CA GLU A 163 57.48 51.55 30.01
C GLU A 163 58.85 51.00 29.56
N ILE A 164 58.99 49.68 29.45
CA ILE A 164 60.22 49.04 28.97
C ILE A 164 60.50 49.42 27.51
N GLN A 165 59.47 49.46 26.67
CA GLN A 165 59.60 49.85 25.27
C GLN A 165 60.07 51.30 25.12
N ASP A 166 59.46 52.23 25.86
CA ASP A 166 59.83 53.64 25.85
C ASP A 166 61.27 53.86 26.37
N ALA A 167 61.64 53.17 27.46
CA ALA A 167 62.99 53.20 28.00
C ALA A 167 64.02 52.66 26.98
N PHE A 168 63.68 51.56 26.27
CA PHE A 168 64.53 50.99 25.24
C PHE A 168 64.68 51.92 24.03
N LEU A 169 63.61 52.58 23.60
CA LEU A 169 63.63 53.55 22.51
C LEU A 169 64.50 54.77 22.86
N GLU A 170 64.40 55.31 24.07
CA GLU A 170 65.27 56.43 24.48
C GLU A 170 66.73 55.97 24.60
N PHE A 171 67.00 54.78 25.16
CA PHE A 171 68.36 54.22 25.18
C PHE A 171 68.94 54.08 23.77
N LYS A 172 68.16 53.53 22.83
CA LYS A 172 68.57 53.40 21.43
C LYS A 172 68.86 54.76 20.78
N ARG A 173 68.03 55.76 21.08
CA ARG A 173 68.20 57.15 20.61
C ARG A 173 69.46 57.79 21.20
N GLU A 174 69.73 57.60 22.49
CA GLU A 174 70.96 58.08 23.15
C GLU A 174 72.22 57.45 22.55
N VAL A 175 72.22 56.13 22.36
CA VAL A 175 73.32 55.42 21.69
C VAL A 175 73.54 55.94 20.28
N ALA A 176 72.47 56.18 19.51
CA ALA A 176 72.56 56.73 18.16
C ALA A 176 73.08 58.18 18.11
N ARG A 177 72.76 59.01 19.12
CA ARG A 177 73.30 60.38 19.24
C ARG A 177 74.80 60.38 19.55
N ASN A 178 75.26 59.42 20.35
CA ASN A 178 76.66 59.27 20.75
C ASN A 178 77.50 58.52 19.71
N ALA A 179 76.87 57.92 18.69
CA ALA A 179 77.57 57.23 17.62
C ALA A 179 78.19 58.21 16.62
N GLU A 180 79.42 57.92 16.20
CA GLU A 180 80.15 58.67 15.19
C GLU A 180 80.21 57.94 13.85
N ASN A 181 80.20 58.70 12.76
CA ASN A 181 80.29 58.13 11.43
C ASN A 181 81.74 57.72 11.12
N LEU A 182 81.99 56.43 10.95
CA LEU A 182 83.31 55.83 10.64
C LEU A 182 84.08 56.52 9.50
N ARG A 183 83.37 57.13 8.53
CA ARG A 183 84.00 57.78 7.36
C ARG A 183 84.32 59.26 7.57
N THR A 184 83.65 59.93 8.52
CA THR A 184 83.79 61.39 8.71
C THR A 184 84.15 61.80 10.14
N GLY A 185 84.13 60.87 11.10
CA GLY A 185 84.40 61.13 12.52
C GLY A 185 83.41 62.09 13.19
N LYS A 186 82.32 62.45 12.50
CA LYS A 186 81.30 63.39 13.00
C LYS A 186 80.13 62.63 13.60
N PRO A 187 79.49 63.17 14.65
CA PRO A 187 78.28 62.57 15.24
C PRO A 187 77.14 62.53 14.22
N ILE A 188 76.28 61.52 14.31
CA ILE A 188 75.13 61.35 13.41
C ILE A 188 74.16 62.52 13.60
N ALA A 189 73.73 63.15 12.50
CA ALA A 189 72.78 64.25 12.56
C ALA A 189 71.41 63.80 13.09
N LYS A 190 70.80 64.59 13.99
CA LYS A 190 69.48 64.31 14.60
C LYS A 190 68.39 64.00 13.56
N ARG A 191 68.44 64.65 12.39
CA ARG A 191 67.51 64.41 11.27
C ARG A 191 67.62 62.98 10.70
N VAL A 192 68.83 62.42 10.65
CA VAL A 192 69.09 61.07 10.13
C VAL A 192 68.64 60.03 11.15
N ILE A 193 68.85 60.27 12.45
CA ILE A 193 68.34 59.42 13.53
C ILE A 193 66.80 59.36 13.47
N ALA A 194 66.13 60.50 13.35
CA ALA A 194 64.67 60.55 13.23
C ALA A 194 64.15 59.83 11.97
N GLN A 195 64.91 59.83 10.86
CA GLN A 195 64.56 59.04 9.67
C GLN A 195 64.67 57.54 9.91
N PHE A 196 65.70 57.08 10.63
CA PHE A 196 65.83 55.67 11.00
C PHE A 196 64.74 55.23 11.97
N GLU A 197 64.43 56.02 13.00
CA GLU A 197 63.33 55.75 13.93
C GLU A 197 61.99 55.63 13.20
N ALA A 198 61.70 56.54 12.26
CA ALA A 198 60.48 56.48 11.46
C ALA A 198 60.44 55.27 10.50
N ALA A 199 61.59 54.85 9.96
CA ALA A 199 61.68 53.68 9.09
C ALA A 199 61.51 52.37 9.87
N GLU A 200 62.10 52.27 11.06
CA GLU A 200 61.92 51.12 11.97
C GLU A 200 60.48 51.02 12.44
N LEU A 201 59.86 52.13 12.87
CA LEU A 201 58.46 52.14 13.28
C LEU A 201 57.52 51.63 12.17
N ARG A 202 57.77 52.02 10.91
CA ARG A 202 57.01 51.50 9.76
C ARG A 202 57.20 50.00 9.59
N LYS A 203 58.42 49.49 9.75
CA LYS A 203 58.71 48.05 9.66
C LYS A 203 58.07 47.29 10.81
N ASP A 204 58.08 47.82 12.01
CA ASP A 204 57.42 47.21 13.18
C ASP A 204 55.91 47.09 12.96
N GLN A 205 55.27 48.14 12.43
CA GLN A 205 53.85 48.10 12.05
C GLN A 205 53.54 47.05 10.96
N ASP A 206 54.43 46.89 9.98
CA ASP A 206 54.27 45.86 8.95
C ASP A 206 54.42 44.44 9.53
N VAL A 207 55.40 44.23 10.43
CA VAL A 207 55.58 42.97 11.15
C VAL A 207 54.36 42.65 12.01
N GLU A 208 53.80 43.63 12.70
CA GLU A 208 52.57 43.48 13.49
C GLU A 208 51.40 43.03 12.62
N LYS A 209 51.17 43.70 11.48
CA LYS A 209 50.12 43.31 10.52
C LYS A 209 50.29 41.88 10.02
N VAL A 210 51.52 41.49 9.66
CA VAL A 210 51.80 40.12 9.19
C VAL A 210 51.59 39.10 10.32
N ARG A 211 51.99 39.41 11.55
CA ARG A 211 51.74 38.56 12.73
C ARG A 211 50.25 38.37 12.99
N LEU A 212 49.45 39.44 12.94
CA LEU A 212 48.00 39.35 13.10
C LEU A 212 47.36 38.49 12.00
N LYS A 213 47.77 38.68 10.74
CA LYS A 213 47.32 37.82 9.63
C LYS A 213 47.69 36.36 9.86
N HIS A 214 48.91 36.07 10.30
CA HIS A 214 49.36 34.71 10.62
C HIS A 214 48.54 34.08 11.75
N ILE A 215 48.26 34.83 12.84
CA ILE A 215 47.41 34.34 13.94
C ILE A 215 45.99 34.04 13.45
N ASN A 216 45.41 34.91 12.63
CA ASN A 216 44.08 34.71 12.04
C ASN A 216 44.05 33.48 11.14
N LEU A 217 45.01 33.35 10.22
CA LEU A 217 45.10 32.20 9.33
C LEU A 217 45.31 30.89 10.11
N ARG A 218 46.18 30.89 11.12
CA ARG A 218 46.39 29.70 11.97
C ARG A 218 45.12 29.31 12.72
N THR A 219 44.38 30.30 13.23
CA THR A 219 43.10 30.05 13.91
C THR A 219 42.04 29.53 12.94
N HIS A 220 42.00 30.07 11.73
CA HIS A 220 41.09 29.62 10.69
C HIS A 220 41.40 28.18 10.23
N LEU A 221 42.68 27.88 10.02
CA LEU A 221 43.17 26.54 9.71
C LEU A 221 42.72 25.54 10.79
N LYS A 222 42.97 25.86 12.07
CA LYS A 222 42.53 25.01 13.19
C LYS A 222 41.01 24.80 13.22
N LYS A 223 40.21 25.83 12.88
CA LYS A 223 38.75 25.70 12.77
C LYS A 223 38.36 24.76 11.62
N LEU A 224 38.99 24.90 10.47
CA LEU A 224 38.74 24.03 9.31
C LEU A 224 39.13 22.57 9.61
N GLU A 225 40.28 22.34 10.25
CA GLU A 225 40.69 21.00 10.71
C GLU A 225 39.68 20.40 11.68
N GLN A 226 39.17 21.19 12.65
CA GLN A 226 38.14 20.72 13.58
C GLN A 226 36.81 20.40 12.86
N GLN A 227 36.42 21.22 11.89
CA GLN A 227 35.22 20.95 11.08
C GLN A 227 35.38 19.70 10.22
N LEU A 228 36.56 19.50 9.63
CA LEU A 228 36.89 18.30 8.87
C LEU A 228 36.83 17.07 9.78
N HIS A 229 37.49 17.11 10.93
CA HIS A 229 37.49 16.02 11.89
C HIS A 229 36.07 15.70 12.41
N ALA A 230 35.22 16.72 12.62
CA ALA A 230 33.82 16.51 13.01
C ALA A 230 33.01 15.84 11.89
N LYS A 231 33.25 16.22 10.62
CA LYS A 231 32.64 15.55 9.46
C LYS A 231 33.16 14.12 9.29
N GLU A 232 34.44 13.89 9.52
CA GLU A 232 35.05 12.56 9.48
C GLU A 232 34.52 11.67 10.60
N GLN A 233 34.33 12.18 11.82
CA GLN A 233 33.66 11.43 12.90
C GLN A 233 32.20 11.11 12.58
N LEU A 234 31.49 12.03 11.89
CA LEU A 234 30.14 11.76 11.38
C LEU A 234 30.16 10.65 10.32
N ALA A 235 31.20 10.62 9.48
CA ALA A 235 31.41 9.61 8.46
C ALA A 235 31.94 8.28 9.04
N GLU A 236 32.65 8.30 10.17
CA GLU A 236 33.11 7.11 10.90
C GLU A 236 31.93 6.35 11.52
N GLY A 237 30.83 7.06 11.82
CA GLY A 237 29.52 6.49 12.18
C GLY A 237 28.60 6.20 11.00
N LEU A 238 28.95 6.61 9.78
CA LEU A 238 28.28 6.14 8.57
C LEU A 238 28.83 4.75 8.26
N HIS A 239 28.25 3.75 8.91
CA HIS A 239 28.60 2.36 8.74
C HIS A 239 28.40 1.96 7.27
N LEU A 240 29.47 2.05 6.48
CA LEU A 240 29.52 1.55 5.11
C LEU A 240 29.04 0.09 5.06
N ILE A 241 29.30 -0.65 6.14
CA ILE A 241 28.80 -2.00 6.39
C ILE A 241 27.26 -2.04 6.46
N ASP A 242 26.61 -1.11 7.17
CA ASP A 242 25.14 -1.05 7.24
C ASP A 242 24.55 -0.65 5.89
N PHE A 243 25.21 0.25 5.15
CA PHE A 243 24.78 0.61 3.80
C PHE A 243 24.90 -0.57 2.82
N GLU A 244 26.02 -1.30 2.87
CA GLU A 244 26.20 -2.53 2.09
C GLU A 244 25.21 -3.63 2.51
N GLN A 245 24.95 -3.77 3.81
CA GLN A 245 23.94 -4.69 4.33
C GLN A 245 22.55 -4.33 3.81
N LEU A 246 22.15 -3.05 3.87
CA LEU A 246 20.87 -2.59 3.35
C LEU A 246 20.75 -2.84 1.84
N LYS A 247 21.85 -2.70 1.10
CA LYS A 247 21.91 -2.99 -0.34
C LYS A 247 21.71 -4.49 -0.62
N ILE A 248 22.37 -5.37 0.15
CA ILE A 248 22.22 -6.82 0.04
C ILE A 248 20.78 -7.23 0.38
N GLU A 249 20.21 -6.69 1.44
CA GLU A 249 18.84 -6.97 1.87
C GLU A 249 17.83 -6.51 0.81
N ASN A 250 17.99 -5.30 0.27
CA ASN A 250 17.12 -4.78 -0.78
C ASN A 250 17.16 -5.67 -2.03
N GLN A 251 18.37 -6.08 -2.45
CA GLN A 251 18.53 -6.99 -3.58
C GLN A 251 17.86 -8.34 -3.33
N THR A 252 18.05 -8.93 -2.15
CA THR A 252 17.45 -10.21 -1.76
C THR A 252 15.91 -10.13 -1.71
N LEU A 253 15.36 -9.00 -1.25
CA LEU A 253 13.92 -8.76 -1.24
C LEU A 253 13.36 -8.61 -2.64
N ASN A 254 14.06 -7.92 -3.54
CA ASN A 254 13.66 -7.80 -4.94
C ASN A 254 13.66 -9.16 -5.64
N GLU A 255 14.69 -9.99 -5.44
CA GLU A 255 14.72 -11.36 -5.96
C GLU A 255 13.52 -12.18 -5.49
N LYS A 256 13.16 -12.09 -4.20
CA LYS A 256 11.94 -12.75 -3.67
C LYS A 256 10.66 -12.21 -4.29
N ILE A 257 10.56 -10.90 -4.54
CA ILE A 257 9.40 -10.30 -5.20
C ILE A 257 9.29 -10.84 -6.63
N GLU A 258 10.39 -10.93 -7.36
CA GLU A 258 10.43 -11.49 -8.72
C GLU A 258 10.01 -12.97 -8.72
N GLU A 259 10.54 -13.81 -7.83
CA GLU A 259 10.11 -15.20 -7.69
C GLU A 259 8.61 -15.34 -7.44
N ARG A 260 8.06 -14.56 -6.49
CA ARG A 260 6.63 -14.60 -6.18
C ARG A 260 5.79 -14.09 -7.35
N ASN A 261 6.25 -13.10 -8.09
CA ASN A 261 5.59 -12.61 -9.30
C ASN A 261 5.55 -13.67 -10.40
N GLU A 262 6.64 -14.42 -10.59
CA GLU A 262 6.66 -15.55 -11.52
C GLU A 262 5.70 -16.66 -11.09
N GLU A 263 5.68 -17.04 -9.82
CA GLU A 263 4.74 -18.02 -9.27
C GLU A 263 3.29 -17.58 -9.45
N LEU A 264 3.00 -16.31 -9.18
CA LEU A 264 1.69 -15.71 -9.39
C LEU A 264 1.30 -15.79 -10.88
N HIS A 265 2.23 -15.50 -11.78
CA HIS A 265 2.00 -15.62 -13.21
C HIS A 265 1.74 -17.07 -13.65
N LYS A 266 2.48 -18.05 -13.10
CA LYS A 266 2.25 -19.49 -13.32
C LYS A 266 0.86 -19.91 -12.81
N LEU A 267 0.44 -19.43 -11.63
CA LEU A 267 -0.89 -19.70 -11.08
C LEU A 267 -2.00 -19.09 -11.93
N ARG A 268 -1.86 -17.83 -12.38
CA ARG A 268 -2.83 -17.20 -13.30
C ARG A 268 -3.02 -18.02 -14.58
N LYS A 269 -1.91 -18.49 -15.19
CA LYS A 269 -1.98 -19.38 -16.37
C LYS A 269 -2.73 -20.68 -16.09
N LYS A 270 -2.45 -21.33 -14.94
CA LYS A 270 -3.18 -22.52 -14.51
C LYS A 270 -4.67 -22.24 -14.32
N THR A 271 -5.03 -21.15 -13.65
CA THR A 271 -6.43 -20.73 -13.45
C THR A 271 -7.14 -20.54 -14.79
N THR A 272 -6.53 -19.80 -15.74
CA THR A 272 -7.13 -19.60 -17.06
C THR A 272 -7.36 -20.92 -17.79
N SER A 273 -6.37 -21.83 -17.78
CA SER A 273 -6.52 -23.16 -18.39
C SER A 273 -7.62 -23.98 -17.72
N THR A 274 -7.69 -24.00 -16.38
CA THR A 274 -8.75 -24.68 -15.64
C THR A 274 -10.12 -24.11 -15.96
N VAL A 275 -10.27 -22.79 -16.09
CA VAL A 275 -11.54 -22.14 -16.48
C VAL A 275 -11.94 -22.55 -17.90
N GLN A 276 -11.00 -22.63 -18.84
CA GLN A 276 -11.29 -23.12 -20.20
C GLN A 276 -11.76 -24.58 -20.18
N VAL A 277 -11.06 -25.46 -19.45
CA VAL A 277 -11.46 -26.87 -19.30
C VAL A 277 -12.84 -26.99 -18.65
N LEU A 278 -13.10 -26.25 -17.58
CA LEU A 278 -14.42 -26.22 -16.92
C LEU A 278 -15.52 -25.75 -17.87
N THR A 279 -15.23 -24.76 -18.71
CA THR A 279 -16.17 -24.25 -19.72
C THR A 279 -16.50 -25.33 -20.75
N HIS A 280 -15.49 -26.01 -21.31
CA HIS A 280 -15.70 -27.12 -22.24
C HIS A 280 -16.48 -28.29 -21.61
N ILE A 281 -16.20 -28.63 -20.35
CA ILE A 281 -16.94 -29.68 -19.64
C ILE A 281 -18.40 -29.26 -19.43
N LYS A 282 -18.65 -28.00 -19.06
CA LYS A 282 -19.99 -27.46 -18.88
C LYS A 282 -20.79 -27.49 -20.19
N GLU A 283 -20.19 -27.10 -21.30
CA GLU A 283 -20.81 -27.16 -22.63
C GLU A 283 -21.15 -28.59 -23.03
N LYS A 284 -20.20 -29.53 -22.89
CA LYS A 284 -20.44 -30.96 -23.15
C LYS A 284 -21.56 -31.52 -22.26
N LEU A 285 -21.56 -31.17 -20.98
CA LEU A 285 -22.61 -31.60 -20.05
C LEU A 285 -23.98 -31.06 -20.47
N GLN A 286 -24.07 -29.79 -20.85
CA GLN A 286 -25.32 -29.19 -21.33
C GLN A 286 -25.82 -29.88 -22.61
N PHE A 287 -24.93 -30.20 -23.54
CA PHE A 287 -25.26 -30.96 -24.75
C PHE A 287 -25.82 -32.34 -24.42
N VAL A 288 -25.12 -33.12 -23.60
CA VAL A 288 -25.55 -34.47 -23.19
C VAL A 288 -26.86 -34.43 -22.40
N LEU A 289 -27.07 -33.41 -21.56
CA LEU A 289 -28.33 -33.24 -20.84
C LEU A 289 -29.50 -32.96 -21.80
N ALA A 290 -29.30 -32.12 -22.81
CA ALA A 290 -30.32 -31.83 -23.83
C ALA A 290 -30.66 -33.09 -24.65
N GLU A 291 -29.65 -33.87 -25.05
CA GLU A 291 -29.82 -35.16 -25.72
C GLU A 291 -30.57 -36.15 -24.82
N ASN A 292 -30.19 -36.27 -23.55
CA ASN A 292 -30.87 -37.14 -22.59
C ASN A 292 -32.34 -36.75 -22.37
N GLN A 293 -32.65 -35.44 -22.34
CA GLN A 293 -34.03 -34.96 -22.29
C GLN A 293 -34.82 -35.33 -23.54
N THR A 294 -34.20 -35.28 -24.71
CA THR A 294 -34.83 -35.66 -25.98
C THR A 294 -35.13 -37.15 -26.00
N LEU A 295 -34.14 -38.00 -25.69
CA LEU A 295 -34.31 -39.45 -25.56
C LEU A 295 -35.36 -39.84 -24.52
N LYS A 296 -35.45 -39.10 -23.40
CA LYS A 296 -36.51 -39.32 -22.40
C LYS A 296 -37.90 -39.03 -22.96
N ARG A 297 -38.07 -37.97 -23.77
CA ARG A 297 -39.34 -37.68 -24.44
C ARG A 297 -39.68 -38.78 -25.45
N GLU A 298 -38.73 -39.16 -26.30
CA GLU A 298 -38.93 -40.25 -27.27
C GLU A 298 -39.29 -41.57 -26.58
N SER A 299 -38.64 -41.90 -25.46
CA SER A 299 -38.98 -43.08 -24.65
C SER A 299 -40.41 -43.00 -24.10
N GLN A 300 -40.84 -41.83 -23.61
CA GLN A 300 -42.20 -41.62 -23.11
C GLN A 300 -43.25 -41.76 -24.24
N GLU A 301 -42.99 -41.17 -25.40
CA GLU A 301 -43.87 -41.28 -26.57
C GLU A 301 -43.98 -42.73 -27.04
N LEU A 302 -42.88 -43.49 -27.05
CA LEU A 302 -42.89 -44.92 -27.36
C LEU A 302 -43.63 -45.75 -26.32
N GLU A 303 -43.51 -45.43 -25.03
CA GLU A 303 -44.27 -46.09 -23.96
C GLU A 303 -45.77 -45.84 -24.12
N GLU A 304 -46.18 -44.60 -24.41
CA GLU A 304 -47.57 -44.23 -24.69
C GLU A 304 -48.10 -44.92 -25.96
N ALA A 305 -47.31 -44.98 -27.03
CA ALA A 305 -47.69 -45.71 -28.24
C ALA A 305 -47.81 -47.21 -27.97
N LEU A 306 -46.94 -47.77 -27.12
CA LEU A 306 -46.98 -49.18 -26.74
C LEU A 306 -48.21 -49.51 -25.89
N THR A 307 -48.57 -48.66 -24.92
CA THR A 307 -49.79 -48.84 -24.11
C THR A 307 -51.03 -48.74 -24.98
N ALA A 308 -51.13 -47.74 -25.86
CA ALA A 308 -52.23 -47.62 -26.81
C ALA A 308 -52.35 -48.85 -27.73
N ASN A 309 -51.23 -49.36 -28.25
CA ASN A 309 -51.22 -50.59 -29.07
C ASN A 309 -51.64 -51.83 -28.26
N ARG A 310 -51.23 -51.92 -26.99
CA ARG A 310 -51.66 -53.02 -26.09
C ARG A 310 -53.16 -52.98 -25.87
N ASP A 311 -53.74 -51.80 -25.66
CA ASP A 311 -55.19 -51.62 -25.49
C ASP A 311 -55.96 -51.96 -26.76
N GLN A 312 -55.49 -51.50 -27.92
CA GLN A 312 -56.06 -51.87 -29.22
C GLN A 312 -56.00 -53.39 -29.46
N LEU A 313 -54.89 -54.03 -29.11
CA LEU A 313 -54.75 -55.48 -29.22
C LEU A 313 -55.74 -56.20 -28.29
N ALA A 314 -55.94 -55.71 -27.07
CA ALA A 314 -56.92 -56.26 -26.13
C ALA A 314 -58.35 -56.15 -26.69
N HIS A 315 -58.72 -55.00 -27.24
CA HIS A 315 -60.01 -54.82 -27.93
C HIS A 315 -60.19 -55.78 -29.11
N LYS A 316 -59.21 -55.85 -30.03
CA LYS A 316 -59.26 -56.78 -31.17
C LYS A 316 -59.33 -58.24 -30.74
N LYS A 317 -58.63 -58.64 -29.66
CA LYS A 317 -58.74 -59.99 -29.09
C LYS A 317 -60.14 -60.26 -28.57
N LYS A 318 -60.74 -59.31 -27.84
CA LYS A 318 -62.12 -59.41 -27.33
C LYS A 318 -63.13 -59.57 -28.48
N ASP A 319 -63.01 -58.76 -29.53
CA ASP A 319 -63.90 -58.83 -30.70
C ASP A 319 -63.74 -60.15 -31.48
N ARG A 320 -62.50 -60.60 -31.66
CA ARG A 320 -62.19 -61.92 -32.24
C ARG A 320 -62.83 -63.03 -31.41
N ASP A 321 -62.67 -63.00 -30.10
CA ASP A 321 -63.20 -64.03 -29.22
C ASP A 321 -64.73 -64.02 -29.17
N ALA A 322 -65.37 -62.83 -29.21
CA ALA A 322 -66.82 -62.68 -29.35
C ALA A 322 -67.32 -63.25 -30.69
N THR A 323 -66.64 -62.94 -31.79
CA THR A 323 -66.96 -63.47 -33.12
C THR A 323 -66.77 -64.99 -33.17
N ARG A 324 -65.71 -65.52 -32.56
CA ARG A 324 -65.46 -66.97 -32.46
C ARG A 324 -66.55 -67.66 -31.64
N GLN A 325 -66.97 -67.07 -30.52
CA GLN A 325 -68.09 -67.59 -29.73
C GLN A 325 -69.41 -67.56 -30.52
N LEU A 326 -69.67 -66.49 -31.26
CA LEU A 326 -70.86 -66.38 -32.13
C LEU A 326 -70.81 -67.44 -33.24
N ALA A 327 -69.68 -67.60 -33.92
CA ALA A 327 -69.49 -68.62 -34.96
C ALA A 327 -69.66 -70.04 -34.39
N ALA A 328 -69.16 -70.30 -33.18
CA ALA A 328 -69.39 -71.58 -32.49
C ALA A 328 -70.88 -71.79 -32.17
N ARG A 329 -71.60 -70.77 -31.71
CA ARG A 329 -73.05 -70.81 -31.47
C ARG A 329 -73.84 -71.06 -32.76
N LEU A 330 -73.52 -70.37 -33.86
CA LEU A 330 -74.16 -70.58 -35.17
C LEU A 330 -73.87 -71.98 -35.69
N LYS A 331 -72.61 -72.45 -35.62
CA LYS A 331 -72.24 -73.81 -36.01
C LYS A 331 -73.00 -74.87 -35.19
N SER A 332 -73.28 -74.61 -33.92
CA SER A 332 -74.12 -75.47 -33.09
C SER A 332 -75.60 -75.46 -33.52
N LYS A 333 -76.12 -74.34 -34.02
CA LYS A 333 -77.49 -74.24 -34.55
C LYS A 333 -77.62 -74.88 -35.94
N ASP A 334 -76.58 -74.77 -36.78
CA ASP A 334 -76.50 -75.35 -38.13
C ASP A 334 -76.13 -76.85 -38.14
N GLY A 335 -76.09 -77.51 -36.97
CA GLY A 335 -75.72 -78.93 -36.87
C GLY A 335 -76.62 -79.86 -37.69
N PHE A 336 -77.90 -79.49 -37.87
CA PHE A 336 -78.84 -80.21 -38.71
C PHE A 336 -78.50 -80.06 -40.21
N ALA A 337 -78.15 -78.85 -40.66
CA ALA A 337 -77.94 -78.53 -42.07
C ALA A 337 -76.60 -79.04 -42.65
N LYS A 338 -75.65 -79.48 -41.80
CA LYS A 338 -74.31 -79.94 -42.24
C LYS A 338 -74.11 -81.45 -42.21
N SER A 339 -75.03 -82.20 -41.62
CA SER A 339 -74.94 -83.65 -41.60
C SER A 339 -75.67 -84.19 -42.82
N GLU A 340 -74.92 -84.45 -43.88
CA GLU A 340 -75.40 -85.04 -45.13
C GLU A 340 -76.13 -86.37 -44.86
N LEU A 341 -75.66 -87.15 -43.87
CA LEU A 341 -76.35 -88.35 -43.38
C LEU A 341 -77.71 -88.07 -42.71
N LEU A 342 -77.88 -86.93 -42.04
CA LEU A 342 -79.17 -86.55 -41.44
C LEU A 342 -80.13 -86.02 -42.50
N ILE A 343 -79.61 -85.34 -43.52
CA ILE A 343 -80.39 -84.90 -44.69
C ILE A 343 -80.84 -86.13 -45.46
N GLU A 344 -79.95 -87.08 -45.75
CA GLU A 344 -80.30 -88.35 -46.37
C GLU A 344 -81.28 -89.18 -45.51
N ASP A 345 -81.16 -89.20 -44.19
CA ASP A 345 -82.11 -89.89 -43.30
C ASP A 345 -83.47 -89.17 -43.26
N PHE A 346 -83.49 -87.84 -43.36
CA PHE A 346 -84.71 -87.04 -43.48
C PHE A 346 -85.40 -87.31 -44.82
N ASP A 347 -84.65 -87.27 -45.93
CA ASP A 347 -85.14 -87.55 -47.27
C ASP A 347 -85.60 -89.01 -47.40
N LYS A 348 -84.89 -89.97 -46.78
CA LYS A 348 -85.31 -91.38 -46.69
C LYS A 348 -86.59 -91.53 -45.87
N ARG A 349 -86.71 -90.84 -44.73
CA ARG A 349 -87.96 -90.84 -43.96
C ARG A 349 -89.11 -90.22 -44.74
N GLU A 350 -88.84 -89.17 -45.52
CA GLU A 350 -89.83 -88.55 -46.39
C GLU A 350 -90.27 -89.52 -47.51
N SER A 351 -89.33 -90.22 -48.15
CA SER A 351 -89.65 -91.25 -49.14
C SER A 351 -90.38 -92.45 -48.52
N ASP A 352 -89.96 -92.90 -47.34
CA ASP A 352 -90.61 -93.99 -46.61
C ASP A 352 -92.04 -93.60 -46.21
N LEU A 353 -92.27 -92.34 -45.85
CA LEU A 353 -93.62 -91.82 -45.59
C LEU A 353 -94.49 -91.90 -46.84
N VAL A 354 -93.99 -91.47 -47.99
CA VAL A 354 -94.71 -91.56 -49.26
C VAL A 354 -95.00 -93.02 -49.65
N ASP A 355 -94.03 -93.91 -49.45
CA ASP A 355 -94.22 -95.35 -49.72
C ASP A 355 -95.19 -96.01 -48.76
N LEU A 356 -95.18 -95.63 -47.47
CA LEU A 356 -96.17 -96.07 -46.48
C LEU A 356 -97.57 -95.55 -46.80
N GLU A 357 -97.70 -94.30 -47.26
CA GLU A 357 -98.97 -93.75 -47.74
C GLU A 357 -99.49 -94.51 -48.96
N ARG A 358 -98.59 -94.84 -49.91
CA ARG A 358 -98.91 -95.65 -51.07
C ARG A 358 -99.32 -97.07 -50.68
N ARG A 359 -98.61 -97.69 -49.72
CA ARG A 359 -98.94 -99.02 -49.20
C ARG A 359 -100.26 -99.04 -48.44
N ARG A 360 -100.56 -97.96 -47.70
CA ARG A 360 -101.87 -97.74 -47.08
C ARG A 360 -102.97 -97.67 -48.14
N ALA A 361 -102.75 -96.93 -49.24
CA ALA A 361 -103.70 -96.87 -50.35
C ALA A 361 -103.90 -98.23 -51.02
N GLU A 362 -102.83 -98.99 -51.26
CA GLU A 362 -102.90 -100.36 -51.81
C GLU A 362 -103.66 -101.32 -50.89
N LEU A 363 -103.41 -101.28 -49.58
CA LEU A 363 -104.11 -102.11 -48.59
C LEU A 363 -105.59 -101.75 -48.49
N ILE A 364 -105.94 -100.46 -48.60
CA ILE A 364 -107.34 -100.02 -48.69
C ILE A 364 -108.00 -100.59 -49.96
N GLN A 365 -107.32 -100.55 -51.10
CA GLN A 365 -107.82 -101.14 -52.35
C GLN A 365 -107.93 -102.66 -52.28
N ARG A 366 -106.96 -103.36 -51.67
CA ARG A 366 -107.00 -104.82 -51.45
C ARG A 366 -108.12 -105.23 -50.50
N HIS A 367 -108.33 -104.46 -49.43
CA HIS A 367 -109.45 -104.67 -48.53
C HIS A 367 -110.77 -104.45 -49.26
N ALA A 368 -110.89 -103.41 -50.10
CA ALA A 368 -112.07 -103.19 -50.94
C ALA A 368 -112.30 -104.34 -51.95
N PHE A 369 -111.24 -104.88 -52.54
CA PHE A 369 -111.29 -106.01 -53.48
C PHE A 369 -111.71 -107.32 -52.78
N LEU A 370 -111.09 -107.67 -51.65
CA LEU A 370 -111.43 -108.86 -50.86
C LEU A 370 -112.82 -108.75 -50.21
N SER A 371 -113.25 -107.55 -49.82
CA SER A 371 -114.61 -107.31 -49.31
C SER A 371 -115.68 -107.44 -50.42
N ARG A 372 -115.35 -107.09 -51.68
CA ARG A 372 -116.20 -107.38 -52.84
C ARG A 372 -116.22 -108.88 -53.18
N HIS A 373 -115.08 -109.56 -53.13
CA HIS A 373 -114.97 -110.98 -53.46
C HIS A 373 -115.64 -111.90 -52.41
N THR A 374 -115.59 -111.53 -51.12
CA THR A 374 -116.34 -112.22 -50.05
C THR A 374 -117.86 -111.95 -50.12
N LYS A 375 -118.29 -110.78 -50.64
CA LYS A 375 -119.71 -110.51 -50.96
C LYS A 375 -120.20 -111.28 -52.20
N GLN A 376 -119.35 -111.56 -53.18
CA GLN A 376 -119.68 -112.36 -54.36
C GLN A 376 -119.68 -113.88 -54.08
N ALA A 377 -118.76 -114.37 -53.23
CA ALA A 377 -118.72 -115.78 -52.82
C ALA A 377 -119.87 -116.20 -51.88
N ARG A 378 -120.57 -115.25 -51.25
CA ARG A 378 -121.79 -115.52 -50.45
C ARG A 378 -123.08 -115.57 -51.28
N LYS A 379 -123.04 -115.26 -52.58
CA LYS A 379 -124.24 -115.24 -53.47
C LYS A 379 -124.42 -116.49 -54.34
N THR A 380 -123.53 -117.48 -54.26
CA THR A 380 -123.61 -118.77 -54.99
C THR A 380 -123.90 -119.96 -54.08
N THR A 381 -124.47 -119.72 -52.91
CA THR A 381 -125.01 -120.77 -52.02
C THR A 381 -126.47 -120.48 -51.74
N THR A 382 -127.34 -120.69 -52.73
CA THR A 382 -128.71 -121.21 -52.58
C THR A 382 -129.21 -121.68 -53.93
#